data_AF-A0A444DP32-F1
#
_entry.id   AF-A0A444DP32-F1
#
_cell.length_a   1.000
_cell.length_b   1.000
_cell.length_c   1.000
_cell.angle_alpha   90.00
_cell.angle_beta   90.00
_cell.angle_gamma   90.00
#
_symmetry.space_group_name_H-M   'P 1'
#
loop_
_entity.id
_entity.type
_entity.pdbx_description
1 polymer ?
#
loop_
_entity_poly.entity_id
_entity_poly.type
_entity_poly.pdbx_seq_one_letter_code
_entity_poly.pdbx_strand_id
1 'polypeptide(L)'
;MGNPGVTRVFFGSDFVTVTKSEDASWDFLKPEIFAAIMDFYSSGKSLFLDSNVAASMDTAIHEDDSEIVAMIKELLETRIRPAVQDDGGDIEYRGFDPY
;
A
#
# COMPACT_ATOMS: atom_id res chain seq x y z
N MET A 1 19.19 6.62 6.63
CA MET A 1 19.10 8.04 6.20
C MET A 1 18.22 8.06 4.97
N GLY A 2 17.22 8.94 4.90
CA GLY A 2 16.29 8.98 3.76
C GLY A 2 17.00 9.43 2.49
N ASN A 3 16.74 8.75 1.37
CA ASN A 3 17.29 9.14 0.08
C ASN A 3 16.71 10.51 -0.30
N PRO A 4 17.54 11.56 -0.49
CA PRO A 4 17.08 12.94 -0.69
C PRO A 4 16.24 13.16 -1.96
N GLY A 5 16.08 12.14 -2.80
CA GLY A 5 15.24 12.16 -4.00
C GLY A 5 13.98 11.31 -3.95
N VAL A 6 13.68 10.59 -2.87
CA VAL A 6 12.44 9.80 -2.74
C VAL A 6 11.43 10.57 -1.90
N THR A 7 10.27 10.89 -2.50
CA THR A 7 9.21 11.66 -1.84
C THR A 7 8.10 10.79 -1.27
N ARG A 8 7.89 9.60 -1.85
CA ARG A 8 6.88 8.64 -1.40
C ARG A 8 7.29 7.22 -1.75
N VAL A 9 6.93 6.27 -0.88
CA VAL A 9 7.02 4.83 -1.14
C VAL A 9 5.67 4.21 -0.78
N PHE A 10 5.12 3.42 -1.70
CA PHE A 10 3.91 2.64 -1.53
C PHE A 10 4.25 1.16 -1.69
N PHE A 11 3.72 0.32 -0.79
CA PHE A 11 3.92 -1.12 -0.81
C PHE A 11 2.63 -1.80 -1.24
N GLY A 12 2.67 -2.44 -2.41
CA GLY A 12 1.67 -3.43 -2.80
C GLY A 12 2.00 -4.80 -2.22
N SER A 13 1.14 -5.78 -2.46
CA SER A 13 1.33 -7.16 -2.00
C SER A 13 2.52 -7.85 -2.67
N ASP A 14 2.84 -7.49 -3.92
CA ASP A 14 3.94 -8.06 -4.72
C ASP A 14 4.81 -7.00 -5.43
N PHE A 15 4.56 -5.71 -5.19
CA PHE A 15 5.33 -4.62 -5.79
C PHE A 15 5.61 -3.47 -4.80
N VAL A 16 6.56 -2.60 -5.16
CA VAL A 16 6.82 -1.35 -4.45
C VAL A 16 6.86 -0.22 -5.46
N THR A 17 6.01 0.79 -5.25
CA THR A 17 6.00 2.01 -6.05
C THR A 17 6.79 3.09 -5.33
N VAL A 18 7.77 3.68 -6.02
CA VAL A 18 8.59 4.77 -5.49
C VAL A 18 8.32 6.02 -6.30
N THR A 19 7.95 7.10 -5.62
CA THR A 19 7.85 8.44 -6.22
C THR A 19 9.14 9.20 -5.95
N LYS A 20 9.75 9.71 -7.02
CA LYS A 20 10.94 10.57 -6.92
C LYS A 20 10.55 12.05 -6.90
N SER A 21 11.42 12.89 -6.36
CA SER A 21 11.33 14.34 -6.58
C SER A 21 11.65 14.69 -8.04
N GLU A 22 11.23 15.87 -8.49
CA GLU A 22 11.41 16.31 -9.89
C GLU A 22 12.89 16.37 -10.27
N ASP A 23 13.74 16.82 -9.34
CA ASP A 23 15.18 17.03 -9.49
C ASP A 23 16.03 15.75 -9.36
N ALA A 24 15.46 14.65 -8.84
CA ALA A 24 16.18 13.40 -8.71
C ALA A 24 16.29 12.62 -10.04
N SER A 25 17.40 11.92 -10.27
CA SER A 25 17.53 10.98 -11.40
C SER A 25 17.39 9.52 -10.95
N TRP A 26 16.68 8.74 -11.77
CA TRP A 26 16.55 7.30 -11.58
C TRP A 26 17.88 6.55 -11.68
N ASP A 27 18.88 7.10 -12.36
CA ASP A 27 20.20 6.48 -12.48
C ASP A 27 20.92 6.39 -11.13
N PHE A 28 20.66 7.34 -10.22
CA PHE A 28 21.18 7.32 -8.85
C PHE A 28 20.24 6.61 -7.88
N LEU A 29 18.93 6.84 -8.01
CA LEU A 29 17.95 6.25 -7.09
C LEU A 29 17.84 4.73 -7.23
N LYS A 30 17.91 4.17 -8.45
CA LYS A 30 17.76 2.72 -8.65
C LYS A 30 18.81 1.93 -7.85
N PRO A 31 20.13 2.17 -7.99
CA PRO A 31 21.13 1.48 -7.18
C PRO A 31 20.88 1.56 -5.67
N GLU A 32 20.50 2.73 -5.15
CA GLU A 32 20.24 2.92 -3.72
C GLU A 32 19.01 2.17 -3.23
N ILE A 33 17.91 2.22 -4.00
CA ILE A 33 16.66 1.50 -3.67
C ILE A 33 16.93 -0.01 -3.68
N PHE A 34 17.65 -0.52 -4.68
CA PHE A 34 18.02 -1.93 -4.73
C PHE A 34 18.93 -2.33 -3.55
N ALA A 35 19.91 -1.50 -3.20
CA ALA A 35 20.77 -1.75 -2.04
C ALA A 35 19.97 -1.79 -0.74
N ALA A 36 19.02 -0.87 -0.54
CA ALA A 36 18.17 -0.85 0.65
C ALA A 36 17.25 -2.09 0.73
N ILE A 37 16.67 -2.52 -0.39
CA ILE A 37 15.87 -3.75 -0.47
C ILE A 37 16.75 -4.96 -0.14
N MET A 38 17.92 -5.09 -0.77
CA MET A 38 18.84 -6.21 -0.52
C MET A 38 19.35 -6.25 0.92
N ASP A 39 19.68 -5.10 1.51
CA ASP A 39 20.10 -5.00 2.90
C ASP A 39 18.99 -5.46 3.85
N PHE A 40 17.74 -5.07 3.57
CA PHE A 40 16.58 -5.56 4.33
C PHE A 40 16.45 -7.08 4.26
N TYR A 41 16.48 -7.69 3.07
CA TYR A 41 16.42 -9.15 2.93
C TYR A 41 17.61 -9.87 3.58
N SER A 42 18.80 -9.27 3.52
CA SER A 42 20.02 -9.83 4.12
C SER A 42 20.06 -9.68 5.64
N SER A 43 19.32 -8.73 6.20
CA SER A 43 19.27 -8.45 7.64
C SER A 43 18.49 -9.48 8.45
N GLY A 44 17.76 -10.40 7.79
CA GLY A 44 16.96 -11.43 8.46
C GLY A 44 15.77 -10.90 9.27
N LYS A 45 15.42 -9.61 9.09
CA LYS A 45 14.24 -9.01 9.71
C LYS A 45 12.98 -9.61 9.08
N SER A 46 11.95 -9.84 9.90
CA SER A 46 10.67 -10.35 9.41
C SER A 46 10.12 -9.41 8.33
N LEU A 47 9.87 -9.97 7.14
CA LEU A 47 9.22 -9.28 6.01
C LEU A 47 7.81 -8.81 6.36
N PHE A 48 7.17 -9.49 7.30
CA PHE A 48 5.80 -9.25 7.71
C PHE A 48 5.79 -8.76 9.18
N LEU A 49 5.25 -7.58 9.43
CA LEU A 49 4.68 -7.26 10.74
C LEU A 49 3.34 -7.98 10.83
N ASP A 50 3.36 -9.19 11.40
CA ASP A 50 2.20 -10.06 11.65
C ASP A 50 1.31 -10.35 10.42
N SER A 51 0.98 -11.63 10.23
CA SER A 51 0.25 -12.15 9.06
C SER A 51 -1.21 -11.67 8.94
N ASN A 52 -1.61 -10.62 9.67
CA ASN A 52 -2.99 -10.15 9.78
C ASN A 52 -3.30 -8.91 8.92
N VAL A 53 -2.38 -8.48 8.04
CA VAL A 53 -2.52 -7.27 7.21
C VAL A 53 -3.07 -7.56 5.80
N ALA A 54 -3.68 -8.73 5.57
CA ALA A 54 -4.25 -9.08 4.25
C ALA A 54 -5.72 -8.64 4.06
N ALA A 55 -6.32 -8.00 5.06
CA ALA A 55 -7.52 -7.18 4.87
C ALA A 55 -7.14 -5.76 5.26
N SER A 56 -7.41 -4.80 4.39
CA SER A 56 -7.30 -3.40 4.76
C SER A 56 -8.21 -3.18 5.96
N MET A 57 -7.68 -2.71 7.10
CA MET A 57 -8.44 -2.66 8.37
C MET A 57 -9.72 -1.81 8.25
N ASP A 58 -9.76 -0.89 7.29
CA ASP A 58 -10.89 -0.01 6.98
C ASP A 58 -12.06 -0.71 6.28
N THR A 59 -11.82 -1.84 5.61
CA THR A 59 -12.84 -2.61 4.87
C THR A 59 -13.13 -3.98 5.47
N ALA A 60 -12.61 -4.27 6.67
CA ALA A 60 -13.02 -5.43 7.43
C ALA A 60 -14.55 -5.39 7.65
N ILE A 61 -15.23 -6.47 7.29
CA ILE A 61 -16.67 -6.61 7.50
C ILE A 61 -16.89 -7.05 8.95
N HIS A 62 -17.65 -6.26 9.69
CA HIS A 62 -18.01 -6.50 11.09
C HIS A 62 -19.49 -6.89 11.22
N GLU A 63 -19.85 -7.55 12.32
CA GLU A 63 -21.23 -8.02 12.56
C GLU A 63 -22.24 -6.86 12.71
N ASP A 64 -21.77 -5.68 13.08
CA ASP A 64 -22.54 -4.45 13.22
C ASP A 64 -22.61 -3.61 11.92
N ASP A 65 -21.93 -4.03 10.85
CA ASP A 65 -22.09 -3.40 9.55
C ASP A 65 -23.49 -3.69 8.97
N SER A 66 -24.12 -2.66 8.42
CA SER A 66 -25.32 -2.89 7.60
C SER A 66 -24.97 -3.68 6.33
N GLU A 67 -25.96 -4.37 5.75
CA GLU A 67 -25.80 -5.09 4.48
C GLU A 67 -25.19 -4.20 3.38
N ILE A 68 -25.62 -2.93 3.31
CA ILE A 68 -25.11 -1.95 2.36
C ILE A 68 -23.62 -1.66 2.61
N VAL A 69 -23.22 -1.48 3.87
CA VAL A 69 -21.82 -1.22 4.24
C VAL A 69 -20.96 -2.44 3.92
N ALA A 70 -21.43 -3.65 4.23
CA ALA A 70 -20.74 -4.89 3.89
C ALA A 70 -20.53 -5.02 2.37
N MET A 71 -21.55 -4.72 1.56
CA MET A 71 -21.45 -4.71 0.10
C MET A 71 -20.47 -3.64 -0.41
N ILE A 72 -20.46 -2.44 0.18
CA ILE A 72 -19.51 -1.38 -0.18
C ILE A 72 -18.09 -1.86 0.09
N LYS A 73 -17.82 -2.38 1.30
CA LYS A 73 -16.51 -2.89 1.70
C LYS A 73 -16.04 -4.02 0.77
N GLU A 74 -16.92 -4.97 0.43
CA GLU A 74 -16.61 -6.04 -0.52
C GLU A 74 -16.26 -5.50 -1.91
N LEU A 75 -17.02 -4.54 -2.43
CA LEU A 75 -16.75 -3.95 -3.75
C LEU A 75 -15.42 -3.18 -3.77
N LEU A 76 -15.11 -2.48 -2.66
CA LEU A 76 -13.83 -1.77 -2.51
C LEU A 76 -12.67 -2.76 -2.58
N GLU A 77 -12.72 -3.87 -1.85
CA GLU A 77 -11.65 -4.88 -1.85
C GLU A 77 -11.54 -5.67 -3.15
N THR A 78 -12.67 -6.06 -3.74
CA THR A 78 -12.67 -6.98 -4.90
C THR A 78 -12.46 -6.29 -6.24
N ARG A 79 -12.77 -4.98 -6.34
CA ARG A 79 -12.84 -4.29 -7.63
C ARG A 79 -12.16 -2.93 -7.67
N ILE A 80 -12.34 -2.10 -6.65
CA ILE A 80 -11.83 -0.72 -6.67
C ILE A 80 -10.36 -0.67 -6.26
N ARG A 81 -10.00 -1.30 -5.14
CA ARG A 81 -8.62 -1.31 -4.63
C ARG A 81 -7.64 -1.93 -5.63
N PRO A 82 -7.92 -3.08 -6.28
CA PRO A 82 -7.03 -3.62 -7.31
C PRO A 82 -6.81 -2.64 -8.47
N ALA A 83 -7.87 -2.00 -8.96
CA ALA A 83 -7.78 -1.04 -10.05
C ALA A 83 -7.01 0.24 -9.68
N VAL A 84 -7.09 0.67 -8.42
CA VAL A 84 -6.36 1.85 -7.92
C VAL A 84 -4.89 1.52 -7.65
N GLN A 85 -4.59 0.32 -7.16
CA GLN A 85 -3.23 -0.16 -6.94
C GLN A 85 -2.44 -0.32 -8.25
N ASP A 86 -3.11 -0.69 -9.35
CA ASP A 86 -2.51 -0.74 -10.69
C ASP A 86 -1.98 0.64 -11.17
N ASP A 87 -2.62 1.73 -10.73
CA ASP A 87 -2.17 3.12 -10.99
C ASP A 87 -1.22 3.64 -9.89
N GLY A 88 -0.88 2.80 -8.91
CA GLY A 88 0.01 3.14 -7.79
C GLY A 88 -0.64 3.96 -6.68
N GLY A 89 -1.97 3.99 -6.62
CA GLY A 89 -2.74 4.61 -5.54
C GLY A 89 -3.18 3.63 -4.45
N ASP A 90 -3.86 4.16 -3.44
CA ASP A 90 -4.57 3.38 -2.42
C ASP A 90 -5.88 4.06 -2.04
N ILE A 91 -6.79 3.32 -1.41
CA ILE A 91 -8.10 3.82 -0.98
C ILE A 91 -8.33 3.58 0.51
N GLU A 92 -9.06 4.47 1.16
CA GLU A 92 -9.43 4.34 2.58
C GLU A 92 -10.94 4.55 2.70
N TYR A 93 -11.64 3.55 3.25
CA TYR A 93 -13.05 3.67 3.57
C TYR A 93 -13.26 4.56 4.80
N ARG A 94 -14.03 5.64 4.63
CA ARG A 94 -14.28 6.65 5.68
C ARG A 94 -15.65 6.55 6.35
N GLY A 95 -16.51 5.66 5.89
CA GLY A 95 -17.89 5.52 6.34
C GLY A 95 -18.92 5.76 5.23
N PHE A 96 -20.16 5.43 5.53
CA PHE A 96 -21.31 5.60 4.64
C PHE A 96 -22.46 6.21 5.44
N ASP A 97 -22.93 7.38 5.02
CA ASP A 97 -24.14 8.01 5.55
C ASP A 97 -25.22 7.98 4.46
N PRO A 98 -26.33 7.25 4.66
CA PRO A 98 -27.42 7.22 3.70
C PRO A 98 -28.30 8.49 3.69
N TYR A 99 -28.04 9.50 4.54
CA TYR A 99 -28.90 10.69 4.70
C TYR A 99 -28.17 12.04 4.60
#